data_AF-A0A2M4BVK8-F1
#
_entry.id   AF-A0A2M4BVK8-F1
#
_cell.length_a   1.000
_cell.length_b   1.000
_cell.length_c   1.000
_cell.angle_alpha   90.00
_cell.angle_beta   90.00
_cell.angle_gamma   90.00
#
_symmetry.space_group_name_H-M   'P 1'
#
loop_
_entity.id
_entity.type
_entity.pdbx_description
1 polymer ?
#
loop_
_entity_poly.entity_id
_entity_poly.type
_entity_poly.pdbx_seq_one_letter_code
_entity_poly.pdbx_strand_id
1 'polypeptide(L)'
;MNRDHLFIVVVALALALLAGHCSGRAVELDADGGSIAAASDATGSPSSASSLGIRAAEPGRTTRPTFVKITTPPPARVAQIRGTTVELECEIVGSPTPSVQWVHGSGQTADWEDISVNVITEDTPTSVARVVSRLVIDRSSRASQTTYTCIGRSAGQLAMASTVVYHIDAAGSRLGNFSDLMLLRPLGAGATSPTHSFMNLKNARITLHYKTLFENMGSTVVLPCKAVGRPVPEITWLNEDGNVVGSLQDPRLRTLPTGELIITGLRWTDMGTYTCVAKNAISKDEAETFIYPVRPN
;
A
#
# COMPACT_ATOMS: atom_id res chain seq x y z
N MET A 1 -8.91 55.87 27.88
CA MET A 1 -10.19 55.54 28.52
C MET A 1 -10.73 54.28 27.86
N ASN A 2 -10.50 53.13 28.49
CA ASN A 2 -11.40 51.96 28.50
C ASN A 2 -10.82 50.99 29.53
N ARG A 3 -11.59 50.76 30.59
CA ARG A 3 -11.16 50.34 31.92
C ARG A 3 -12.02 49.17 32.37
N ASP A 4 -12.02 48.07 31.61
CA ASP A 4 -12.90 46.91 31.88
C ASP A 4 -12.17 45.54 31.83
N HIS A 5 -10.86 45.51 32.10
CA HIS A 5 -10.11 44.25 32.25
C HIS A 5 -9.49 44.04 33.64
N LEU A 6 -9.96 44.77 34.66
CA LEU A 6 -9.37 44.71 36.00
C LEU A 6 -10.43 44.63 37.11
N PHE A 7 -11.38 43.70 37.00
CA PHE A 7 -12.40 43.50 38.07
C PHE A 7 -12.84 42.04 38.33
N ILE A 8 -12.17 41.02 37.78
CA ILE A 8 -12.54 39.59 37.99
C ILE A 8 -11.40 38.79 38.65
N VAL A 9 -10.54 39.43 39.45
CA VAL A 9 -9.46 38.74 40.20
C VAL A 9 -9.56 38.95 41.72
N VAL A 10 -10.59 39.60 42.26
CA VAL A 10 -10.60 40.00 43.70
C VAL A 10 -11.86 39.62 44.49
N VAL A 11 -12.74 38.71 44.03
CA VAL A 11 -13.96 38.34 44.81
C VAL A 11 -14.15 36.83 45.01
N ALA A 12 -13.06 36.06 45.17
CA ALA A 12 -13.16 34.65 45.55
C ALA A 12 -12.24 34.29 46.73
N LEU A 13 -12.12 35.19 47.70
CA LEU A 13 -11.59 34.88 49.02
C LEU A 13 -12.57 35.41 50.09
N ALA A 14 -12.89 34.53 51.04
CA ALA A 14 -13.61 34.74 52.30
C ALA A 14 -15.10 34.30 52.35
N LEU A 15 -15.32 33.05 52.81
CA LEU A 15 -16.29 32.59 53.83
C LEU A 15 -16.22 31.05 53.88
N ALA A 16 -15.28 30.47 54.64
CA ALA A 16 -15.46 29.95 56.01
C ALA A 16 -16.37 28.69 56.06
N LEU A 17 -15.80 27.49 56.18
CA LEU A 17 -15.62 26.74 57.45
C LEU A 17 -16.95 26.44 58.17
N LEU A 18 -17.38 25.16 58.17
CA LEU A 18 -17.78 24.34 59.33
C LEU A 18 -18.43 23.00 58.92
N ALA A 19 -18.17 21.95 59.72
CA ALA A 19 -18.68 20.57 59.68
C ALA A 19 -18.07 19.64 58.61
N GLY A 20 -17.60 18.43 58.89
CA GLY A 20 -17.59 17.60 60.10
C GLY A 20 -16.99 16.24 59.71
N HIS A 21 -16.20 15.63 60.61
CA HIS A 21 -15.64 14.30 60.46
C HIS A 21 -16.74 13.24 60.30
N CYS A 22 -16.58 12.31 59.36
CA CYS A 22 -17.16 10.98 59.53
C CYS A 22 -16.26 9.90 58.93
N SER A 23 -15.88 8.98 59.81
CA SER A 23 -15.10 7.77 59.61
C SER A 23 -15.89 6.74 58.81
N GLY A 24 -15.23 6.06 57.86
CA GLY A 24 -15.76 4.89 57.17
C GLY A 24 -14.67 3.82 57.10
N ARG A 25 -14.86 2.75 57.86
CA ARG A 25 -13.98 1.58 57.99
C ARG A 25 -14.78 0.36 57.52
N ALA A 26 -14.20 -0.48 56.66
CA ALA A 26 -14.50 -1.91 56.39
C ALA A 26 -13.93 -2.29 55.00
N VAL A 27 -13.37 -3.46 54.70
CA VAL A 27 -13.11 -4.71 55.43
C VAL A 27 -11.98 -5.44 54.67
N GLU A 28 -11.25 -6.23 55.44
CA GLU A 28 -10.10 -7.11 55.26
C GLU A 28 -10.36 -8.33 54.35
N LEU A 29 -9.30 -8.88 53.72
CA LEU A 29 -9.03 -10.31 53.61
C LEU A 29 -7.54 -10.55 53.31
N ASP A 30 -6.88 -11.20 54.27
CA ASP A 30 -5.51 -11.75 54.26
C ASP A 30 -5.30 -12.87 53.21
N ALA A 31 -4.05 -13.11 52.82
CA ALA A 31 -3.32 -14.34 53.18
C ALA A 31 -1.97 -14.46 52.43
N ASP A 32 -0.91 -14.58 53.25
CA ASP A 32 0.31 -15.38 53.09
C ASP A 32 1.26 -15.10 51.91
N GLY A 33 2.58 -15.07 52.08
CA GLY A 33 3.46 -15.34 53.21
C GLY A 33 4.88 -14.96 52.75
N GLY A 34 5.68 -14.28 53.58
CA GLY A 34 6.62 -14.98 54.44
C GLY A 34 7.97 -15.14 53.73
N SER A 35 8.81 -14.10 53.80
CA SER A 35 10.23 -14.19 53.46
C SER A 35 10.98 -14.78 54.65
N ILE A 36 11.60 -15.96 54.48
CA ILE A 36 12.60 -16.49 55.40
C ILE A 36 13.97 -16.45 54.71
N ALA A 37 14.84 -15.59 55.22
CA ALA A 37 16.26 -15.65 54.96
C ALA A 37 16.86 -16.74 55.86
N ALA A 38 17.56 -17.70 55.27
CA ALA A 38 18.47 -18.59 55.96
C ALA A 38 19.81 -18.54 55.23
N ALA A 39 20.83 -18.03 55.92
CA ALA A 39 22.21 -18.17 55.52
C ALA A 39 22.73 -19.51 56.03
N SER A 40 23.45 -20.25 55.19
CA SER A 40 24.36 -21.31 55.61
C SER A 40 25.45 -21.48 54.54
N ASP A 41 26.69 -21.39 55.00
CA ASP A 41 27.93 -21.51 54.22
C ASP A 41 28.16 -22.90 53.61
N ALA A 42 28.99 -22.88 52.56
CA ALA A 42 30.04 -23.85 52.20
C ALA A 42 29.91 -24.62 50.86
N THR A 43 30.86 -24.26 49.97
CA THR A 43 31.66 -25.11 49.07
C THR A 43 30.96 -25.92 47.97
N GLY A 44 31.00 -25.39 46.75
CA GLY A 44 30.76 -26.13 45.50
C GLY A 44 31.18 -25.31 44.27
N SER A 45 31.96 -25.92 43.39
CA SER A 45 32.63 -25.41 42.19
C SER A 45 31.72 -24.67 41.18
N PRO A 46 32.26 -23.80 40.29
CA PRO A 46 31.43 -23.00 39.40
C PRO A 46 30.97 -23.83 38.19
N SER A 47 29.71 -24.23 38.15
CA SER A 47 29.03 -24.58 36.91
C SER A 47 28.31 -23.35 36.38
N SER A 48 28.53 -23.06 35.10
CA SER A 48 28.00 -21.91 34.35
C SER A 48 26.46 -21.86 34.42
N ALA A 49 25.93 -21.06 35.32
CA ALA A 49 24.52 -20.66 35.32
C ALA A 49 24.37 -19.41 34.45
N SER A 50 24.05 -19.60 33.17
CA SER A 50 23.52 -18.54 32.32
C SER A 50 22.14 -18.15 32.85
N SER A 51 22.08 -17.07 33.63
CA SER A 51 20.81 -16.44 33.99
C SER A 51 20.23 -15.78 32.74
N LEU A 52 19.16 -16.36 32.22
CA LEU A 52 18.22 -15.66 31.34
C LEU A 52 17.58 -14.55 32.18
N GLY A 53 18.20 -13.37 32.18
CA GLY A 53 17.54 -12.15 32.62
C GLY A 53 16.33 -11.93 31.72
N ILE A 54 15.13 -12.16 32.25
CA ILE A 54 13.91 -11.65 31.63
C ILE A 54 14.05 -10.13 31.68
N ARG A 55 14.44 -9.52 30.56
CA ARG A 55 14.32 -8.08 30.38
C ARG A 55 12.86 -7.75 30.59
N ALA A 56 12.56 -6.98 31.63
CA ALA A 56 11.27 -6.31 31.76
C ALA A 56 11.01 -5.56 30.45
N ALA A 57 9.90 -5.87 29.78
CA ALA A 57 9.45 -5.08 28.65
C ALA A 57 9.14 -3.67 29.17
N GLU A 58 9.81 -2.66 28.62
CA GLU A 58 9.55 -1.25 28.93
C GLU A 58 8.07 -0.92 28.67
N PRO A 59 7.35 -0.33 29.63
CA PRO A 59 5.98 0.09 29.40
C PRO A 59 6.01 1.41 28.60
N GLY A 60 5.44 1.41 27.40
CA GLY A 60 5.04 2.66 26.72
C GLY A 60 5.53 2.89 25.29
N ARG A 61 6.07 1.90 24.56
CA ARG A 61 6.32 2.08 23.12
C ARG A 61 5.03 1.89 22.32
N THR A 62 4.23 2.94 22.17
CA THR A 62 3.10 2.95 21.22
C THR A 62 3.67 3.02 19.80
N THR A 63 4.17 1.89 19.30
CA THR A 63 4.63 1.77 17.90
C THR A 63 3.43 1.98 16.97
N ARG A 64 3.60 2.84 15.96
CA ARG A 64 2.62 3.02 14.87
C ARG A 64 2.16 1.65 14.35
N PRO A 65 0.84 1.40 14.20
CA PRO A 65 0.35 0.11 13.76
C PRO A 65 0.77 -0.13 12.31
N THR A 66 1.50 -1.23 12.08
CA THR A 66 1.80 -1.72 10.73
C THR A 66 0.81 -2.81 10.37
N PHE A 67 0.07 -2.62 9.27
CA PHE A 67 -0.89 -3.61 8.79
C PHE A 67 -1.21 -3.42 7.32
N VAL A 68 -1.71 -4.48 6.68
CA VAL A 68 -2.40 -4.43 5.39
C VAL A 68 -3.60 -5.37 5.44
N LYS A 69 -4.75 -4.89 4.98
CA LYS A 69 -5.97 -5.69 4.91
C LYS A 69 -6.79 -5.29 3.69
N ILE A 70 -7.36 -6.29 3.03
CA ILE A 70 -8.38 -6.09 1.98
C ILE A 70 -9.72 -5.86 2.68
N THR A 71 -10.31 -4.68 2.47
CA THR A 71 -11.63 -4.33 3.02
C THR A 71 -12.75 -4.75 2.08
N THR A 72 -12.51 -4.60 0.77
CA THR A 72 -13.46 -5.00 -0.28
C THR A 72 -12.74 -5.88 -1.28
N PRO A 73 -12.90 -7.22 -1.20
CA PRO A 73 -12.28 -8.13 -2.16
C PRO A 73 -13.06 -8.15 -3.49
N PRO A 74 -12.40 -8.48 -4.61
CA PRO A 74 -13.11 -8.72 -5.86
C PRO A 74 -14.05 -9.92 -5.73
N PRO A 75 -15.08 -10.03 -6.60
CA PRO A 75 -16.00 -11.18 -6.59
C PRO A 75 -15.24 -12.49 -6.81
N ALA A 76 -15.70 -13.59 -6.21
CA ALA A 76 -14.99 -14.87 -6.33
C ALA A 76 -14.93 -15.40 -7.79
N ARG A 77 -15.97 -15.14 -8.58
CA ARG A 77 -16.07 -15.54 -10.00
C ARG A 77 -16.81 -14.47 -10.80
N VAL A 78 -16.32 -14.17 -12.00
CA VAL A 78 -16.93 -13.21 -12.92
C VAL A 78 -17.01 -13.83 -14.32
N ALA A 79 -18.18 -13.71 -14.96
CA ALA A 79 -18.34 -14.11 -16.35
C ALA A 79 -18.03 -12.91 -17.26
N GLN A 80 -17.13 -13.09 -18.22
CA GLN A 80 -16.84 -12.12 -19.27
C GLN A 80 -17.49 -12.58 -20.58
N ILE A 81 -18.40 -11.78 -21.13
CA ILE A 81 -18.93 -12.06 -22.47
C ILE A 81 -17.81 -11.75 -23.48
N ARG A 82 -17.52 -12.66 -24.41
CA ARG A 82 -16.50 -12.41 -25.44
C ARG A 82 -16.77 -11.09 -26.18
N GLY A 83 -15.77 -10.22 -26.27
CA GLY A 83 -15.90 -8.89 -26.87
C GLY A 83 -16.27 -7.77 -25.89
N THR A 84 -16.61 -8.09 -24.63
CA THR A 84 -16.90 -7.10 -23.57
C THR A 84 -15.72 -6.91 -22.64
N THR A 85 -15.62 -5.73 -22.03
CA THR A 85 -14.64 -5.42 -20.98
C THR A 85 -15.21 -5.77 -19.61
N VAL A 86 -14.36 -6.27 -18.71
CA VAL A 86 -14.73 -6.52 -17.31
C VAL A 86 -13.91 -5.60 -16.41
N GLU A 87 -14.57 -5.02 -15.42
CA GLU A 87 -13.92 -4.21 -14.39
C GLU A 87 -13.99 -4.94 -13.05
N LEU A 88 -12.83 -5.09 -12.41
CA LEU A 88 -12.67 -5.66 -11.08
C LEU A 88 -12.21 -4.58 -10.12
N GLU A 89 -12.80 -4.54 -8.94
CA GLU A 89 -12.41 -3.61 -7.88
C GLU A 89 -11.87 -4.37 -6.68
N CYS A 90 -10.81 -3.84 -6.07
CA CYS A 90 -10.19 -4.35 -4.87
C CYS A 90 -9.78 -3.17 -4.00
N GLU A 91 -10.26 -3.17 -2.76
CA GLU A 91 -10.00 -2.10 -1.82
C GLU A 91 -9.13 -2.58 -0.66
N ILE A 92 -8.06 -1.81 -0.40
CA ILE A 92 -7.03 -2.16 0.56
C ILE A 92 -6.81 -0.99 1.50
N VAL A 93 -6.74 -1.30 2.80
CA VAL A 93 -6.34 -0.35 3.84
C VAL A 93 -5.04 -0.85 4.45
N GLY A 94 -4.08 0.06 4.66
CA GLY A 94 -2.83 -0.28 5.29
C GLY A 94 -2.12 0.93 5.90
N SER A 95 -1.19 0.64 6.80
CA SER A 95 -0.26 1.61 7.39
C SER A 95 1.14 0.99 7.40
N PRO A 96 2.15 1.64 6.79
CA PRO A 96 2.07 2.83 5.94
C PRO A 96 1.23 2.57 4.67
N THR A 97 1.02 3.58 3.83
CA THR A 97 0.19 3.45 2.62
C THR A 97 0.52 2.17 1.84
N PRO A 98 -0.47 1.33 1.50
CA PRO A 98 -0.20 0.06 0.85
C PRO A 98 0.06 0.23 -0.65
N SER A 99 1.04 -0.50 -1.18
CA SER A 99 1.19 -0.67 -2.64
C SER A 99 0.25 -1.78 -3.12
N VAL A 100 -0.52 -1.53 -4.18
CA VAL A 100 -1.46 -2.52 -4.75
C VAL A 100 -1.02 -2.94 -6.15
N GLN A 101 -1.10 -4.24 -6.43
CA GLN A 101 -0.73 -4.83 -7.72
C GLN A 101 -1.67 -5.96 -8.09
N TRP A 102 -2.01 -6.05 -9.37
CA TRP A 102 -2.74 -7.19 -9.93
C TRP A 102 -1.80 -8.13 -10.68
N VAL A 103 -1.99 -9.43 -10.46
CA VAL A 103 -1.28 -10.50 -11.18
C VAL A 103 -2.29 -11.45 -11.81
N HIS A 104 -1.93 -12.07 -12.93
CA HIS A 104 -2.76 -13.07 -13.60
C HIS A 104 -2.16 -14.49 -13.43
N GLY A 105 -2.94 -15.54 -13.72
CA GLY A 105 -2.68 -16.94 -13.36
C GLY A 105 -1.32 -17.58 -13.72
N SER A 106 -0.44 -16.90 -14.45
CA SER A 106 0.97 -17.29 -14.68
C SER A 106 1.94 -16.77 -13.62
N GLY A 107 1.48 -15.96 -12.67
CA GLY A 107 2.33 -15.26 -11.69
C GLY A 107 3.01 -14.00 -12.24
N GLN A 108 2.75 -13.63 -13.50
CA GLN A 108 3.19 -12.37 -14.09
C GLN A 108 2.19 -11.24 -13.76
N THR A 109 2.65 -9.99 -13.79
CA THR A 109 1.76 -8.81 -13.81
C THR A 109 0.75 -8.97 -14.94
N ALA A 110 -0.53 -8.61 -14.72
CA ALA A 110 -1.59 -8.73 -15.72
C ALA A 110 -1.11 -8.33 -17.12
N ASP A 111 -1.59 -9.03 -18.17
CA ASP A 111 -1.15 -8.84 -19.55
C ASP A 111 -1.14 -7.35 -19.92
N TRP A 112 -0.23 -6.90 -20.78
CA TRP A 112 -0.06 -5.48 -21.10
C TRP A 112 -1.31 -4.85 -21.74
N GLU A 113 -2.28 -5.66 -22.16
CA GLU A 113 -3.61 -5.25 -22.62
C GLU A 113 -4.53 -4.81 -21.46
N ASP A 114 -4.37 -5.40 -20.27
CA ASP A 114 -5.16 -5.12 -19.07
C ASP A 114 -4.62 -3.89 -18.33
N ILE A 115 -5.52 -3.01 -17.89
CA ILE A 115 -5.14 -1.75 -17.23
C ILE A 115 -5.53 -1.82 -15.75
N SER A 116 -4.54 -1.77 -14.85
CA SER A 116 -4.78 -1.55 -13.42
C SER A 116 -4.54 -0.10 -13.01
N VAL A 117 -5.54 0.52 -12.39
CA VAL A 117 -5.48 1.89 -11.86
C VAL A 117 -5.64 1.82 -10.34
N ASN A 118 -4.67 2.35 -9.61
CA ASN A 118 -4.75 2.47 -8.15
C ASN A 118 -5.05 3.93 -7.80
N VAL A 119 -5.98 4.16 -6.87
CA VAL A 119 -6.35 5.49 -6.41
C VAL A 119 -6.29 5.52 -4.88
N ILE A 120 -5.51 6.45 -4.32
CA ILE A 120 -5.52 6.73 -2.87
C ILE A 120 -6.75 7.59 -2.59
N THR A 121 -7.72 7.05 -1.85
CA THR A 121 -9.00 7.72 -1.60
C THR A 121 -9.02 8.47 -0.27
N GLU A 122 -8.10 8.15 0.64
CA GLU A 122 -7.96 8.79 1.95
C GLU A 122 -6.51 8.70 2.41
N ASP A 123 -5.95 9.84 2.82
CA ASP A 123 -4.61 9.95 3.40
C ASP A 123 -4.76 10.63 4.76
N THR A 124 -4.65 9.83 5.82
CA THR A 124 -4.75 10.34 7.19
C THR A 124 -3.36 10.68 7.72
N PRO A 125 -3.21 11.70 8.61
CA PRO A 125 -1.92 12.04 9.23
C PRO A 125 -1.33 10.89 10.07
N THR A 126 -2.12 9.85 10.36
CA THR A 126 -1.68 8.61 11.02
C THR A 126 -1.10 7.57 10.04
N SER A 127 -0.73 7.96 8.81
CA SER A 127 -0.15 7.11 7.76
C SER A 127 -1.00 5.88 7.40
N VAL A 128 -2.28 5.88 7.80
CA VAL A 128 -3.26 4.90 7.33
C VAL A 128 -3.83 5.45 6.05
N ALA A 129 -3.71 4.68 4.98
CA ALA A 129 -4.28 5.05 3.69
C ALA A 129 -5.19 3.96 3.16
N ARG A 130 -6.20 4.43 2.44
CA ARG A 130 -7.18 3.62 1.73
C ARG A 130 -6.88 3.70 0.23
N VAL A 131 -6.67 2.54 -0.39
CA VAL A 131 -6.35 2.43 -1.81
C VAL A 131 -7.41 1.58 -2.50
N VAL A 132 -8.10 2.18 -3.45
CA VAL A 132 -9.03 1.50 -4.34
C VAL A 132 -8.28 1.18 -5.64
N SER A 133 -8.17 -0.11 -5.95
CA SER A 133 -7.54 -0.61 -7.16
C SER A 133 -8.58 -1.16 -8.12
N ARG A 134 -8.60 -0.64 -9.35
CA ARG A 134 -9.50 -1.04 -10.42
C ARG A 134 -8.71 -1.69 -11.54
N LEU A 135 -9.05 -2.93 -11.88
CA LEU A 135 -8.47 -3.67 -12.99
C LEU A 135 -9.50 -3.77 -14.12
N VAL A 136 -9.16 -3.21 -15.28
CA VAL A 136 -9.94 -3.29 -16.51
C VAL A 136 -9.32 -4.36 -17.41
N ILE A 137 -10.05 -5.45 -17.61
CA ILE A 137 -9.67 -6.57 -18.49
C ILE A 137 -10.18 -6.28 -19.90
N ASP A 138 -9.28 -6.30 -20.88
CA ASP A 138 -9.64 -5.98 -22.26
C ASP A 138 -10.39 -7.14 -22.95
N ARG A 139 -11.10 -6.83 -24.04
CA ARG A 139 -11.88 -7.75 -24.87
C ARG A 139 -11.04 -8.84 -25.55
N SER A 140 -9.71 -8.75 -25.46
CA SER A 140 -8.72 -9.58 -26.14
C SER A 140 -8.18 -10.72 -25.29
N SER A 141 -8.52 -10.80 -23.99
CA SER A 141 -8.07 -11.88 -23.09
C SER A 141 -8.30 -13.25 -23.74
N ARG A 142 -7.20 -13.93 -24.08
CA ARG A 142 -7.20 -15.15 -24.91
C ARG A 142 -7.44 -16.45 -24.15
N ALA A 143 -7.56 -16.39 -22.82
CA ALA A 143 -7.59 -17.57 -21.97
C ALA A 143 -9.03 -17.88 -21.52
N SER A 144 -9.54 -19.09 -21.79
CA SER A 144 -10.92 -19.51 -21.48
C SER A 144 -11.34 -19.31 -20.02
N GLN A 145 -10.38 -19.40 -19.10
CA GLN A 145 -10.54 -19.13 -17.69
C GLN A 145 -9.20 -18.68 -17.10
N THR A 146 -9.18 -17.51 -16.45
CA THR A 146 -7.98 -16.92 -15.85
C THR A 146 -8.26 -16.43 -14.44
N THR A 147 -7.32 -16.68 -13.53
CA THR A 147 -7.35 -16.15 -12.17
C THR A 147 -6.61 -14.81 -12.13
N TYR A 148 -7.25 -13.79 -11.57
CA TYR A 148 -6.63 -12.50 -11.26
C TYR A 148 -6.53 -12.35 -9.75
N THR A 149 -5.35 -11.98 -9.26
CA THR A 149 -5.09 -11.81 -7.83
C THR A 149 -4.70 -10.37 -7.57
N CYS A 150 -5.47 -9.71 -6.71
CA CYS A 150 -5.15 -8.43 -6.12
C CYS A 150 -4.21 -8.65 -4.93
N ILE A 151 -3.05 -8.01 -4.94
CA ILE A 151 -2.02 -8.11 -3.91
C ILE A 151 -1.77 -6.72 -3.32
N GLY A 152 -2.05 -6.55 -2.03
CA GLY A 152 -1.65 -5.37 -1.26
C GLY A 152 -0.41 -5.66 -0.42
N ARG A 153 0.54 -4.74 -0.38
CA ARG A 153 1.73 -4.81 0.49
C ARG A 153 1.85 -3.56 1.34
N SER A 154 2.13 -3.73 2.64
CA SER A 154 2.47 -2.63 3.55
C SER A 154 3.38 -3.14 4.67
N ALA A 155 4.44 -2.39 5.01
CA ALA A 155 5.40 -2.73 6.07
C ALA A 155 5.87 -4.21 6.07
N GLY A 156 6.11 -4.79 4.89
CA GLY A 156 6.54 -6.19 4.74
C GLY A 156 5.42 -7.23 4.88
N GLN A 157 4.21 -6.82 5.27
CA GLN A 157 3.01 -7.67 5.26
C GLN A 157 2.34 -7.65 3.89
N LEU A 158 1.55 -8.70 3.63
CA LEU A 158 0.85 -8.91 2.36
C LEU A 158 -0.57 -9.38 2.61
N ALA A 159 -1.51 -8.85 1.81
CA ALA A 159 -2.90 -9.31 1.75
C ALA A 159 -3.25 -9.62 0.29
N MET A 160 -3.96 -10.73 0.06
CA MET A 160 -4.29 -11.20 -1.28
C MET A 160 -5.75 -11.61 -1.38
N ALA A 161 -6.38 -11.28 -2.51
CA ALA A 161 -7.70 -11.77 -2.88
C ALA A 161 -7.74 -12.11 -4.37
N SER A 162 -8.40 -13.20 -4.72
CA SER A 162 -8.40 -13.74 -6.08
C SER A 162 -9.82 -13.81 -6.64
N THR A 163 -9.92 -13.56 -7.94
CA THR A 163 -11.14 -13.73 -8.72
C THR A 163 -10.85 -14.59 -9.94
N VAL A 164 -11.81 -15.43 -10.32
CA VAL A 164 -11.73 -16.25 -11.52
C VAL A 164 -12.63 -15.65 -12.59
N VAL A 165 -12.03 -15.19 -13.69
CA VAL A 165 -12.76 -14.69 -14.85
C VAL A 165 -12.85 -15.82 -15.88
N TYR A 166 -14.06 -16.15 -16.31
CA TYR A 166 -14.30 -17.16 -17.34
C TYR A 166 -15.11 -16.57 -18.48
N HIS A 167 -14.83 -17.02 -19.70
CA HIS A 167 -15.50 -16.49 -20.88
C HIS A 167 -16.81 -17.22 -21.17
N ILE A 168 -17.85 -16.44 -21.44
CA ILE A 168 -19.12 -16.94 -21.95
C ILE A 168 -19.38 -16.38 -23.36
N ASP A 169 -19.97 -17.21 -24.22
CA ASP A 169 -20.46 -16.75 -25.50
C ASP A 169 -21.80 -16.02 -25.28
N ALA A 170 -22.01 -14.91 -25.99
CA ALA A 170 -23.31 -14.24 -25.97
C ALA A 170 -24.37 -15.21 -26.54
N ALA A 171 -25.34 -15.61 -25.73
CA ALA A 171 -26.48 -16.40 -26.20
C ALA A 171 -27.35 -15.50 -27.11
N GLY A 172 -27.02 -15.43 -28.40
CA GLY A 172 -27.66 -14.48 -29.30
C GLY A 172 -27.19 -14.41 -30.76
N SER A 173 -26.58 -15.45 -31.34
CA SER A 173 -26.40 -15.54 -32.81
C SER A 173 -26.70 -16.94 -33.36
N ARG A 174 -27.82 -17.54 -32.94
CA ARG A 174 -28.57 -18.43 -33.84
C ARG A 174 -29.54 -17.58 -34.64
N LEU A 175 -29.01 -16.81 -35.60
CA LEU A 175 -29.78 -16.28 -36.70
C LEU A 175 -29.19 -16.84 -37.98
N GLY A 176 -29.99 -17.67 -38.65
CA GLY A 176 -29.88 -17.93 -40.08
C GLY A 176 -28.99 -19.10 -40.48
N ASN A 177 -29.64 -20.11 -41.04
CA ASN A 177 -29.07 -21.03 -42.02
C ASN A 177 -28.24 -20.24 -43.04
N PHE A 178 -26.92 -20.38 -43.05
CA PHE A 178 -26.06 -19.87 -44.14
C PHE A 178 -26.04 -20.88 -45.28
N SER A 179 -27.17 -21.03 -45.97
CA SER A 179 -27.25 -21.76 -47.25
C SER A 179 -27.41 -20.82 -48.45
N ASP A 180 -27.43 -19.51 -48.25
CA ASP A 180 -27.44 -18.52 -49.33
C ASP A 180 -26.42 -17.42 -49.02
N LEU A 181 -25.21 -17.53 -49.56
CA LEU A 181 -24.30 -16.43 -49.90
C LEU A 181 -23.13 -17.03 -50.71
N MET A 182 -23.48 -17.65 -51.83
CA MET A 182 -22.55 -18.14 -52.85
C MET A 182 -22.69 -17.25 -54.09
N LEU A 183 -22.46 -15.95 -53.94
CA LEU A 183 -22.34 -15.04 -55.07
C LEU A 183 -21.38 -13.90 -54.68
N LEU A 184 -20.14 -13.96 -55.18
CA LEU A 184 -19.47 -12.91 -55.98
C LEU A 184 -18.05 -13.37 -56.38
N ARG A 185 -17.92 -13.62 -57.70
CA ARG A 185 -16.78 -13.69 -58.65
C ARG A 185 -15.32 -13.58 -58.14
N PRO A 186 -14.38 -14.42 -58.63
CA PRO A 186 -12.95 -14.21 -58.46
C PRO A 186 -12.36 -13.42 -59.64
N LEU A 187 -11.48 -12.45 -59.37
CA LEU A 187 -10.32 -12.03 -60.17
C LEU A 187 -9.88 -10.63 -59.75
N GLY A 188 -8.63 -10.51 -59.29
CA GLY A 188 -7.91 -9.25 -59.38
C GLY A 188 -7.04 -8.89 -58.18
N ALA A 189 -5.74 -9.09 -58.40
CA ALA A 189 -4.66 -8.25 -57.90
C ALA A 189 -4.35 -8.25 -56.40
N GLY A 190 -3.08 -8.54 -56.12
CA GLY A 190 -2.52 -8.53 -54.79
C GLY A 190 -2.67 -7.19 -54.10
N ALA A 191 -3.04 -7.28 -52.82
CA ALA A 191 -2.51 -6.41 -51.81
C ALA A 191 -2.03 -7.33 -50.68
N THR A 192 -0.79 -7.80 -50.76
CA THR A 192 -0.02 -8.01 -49.53
C THR A 192 0.19 -6.63 -48.92
N SER A 193 -0.88 -6.09 -48.33
CA SER A 193 -0.75 -4.97 -47.41
C SER A 193 0.07 -5.54 -46.25
N PRO A 194 1.27 -5.02 -45.96
CA PRO A 194 1.92 -5.39 -44.72
C PRO A 194 0.93 -5.03 -43.64
N THR A 195 0.47 -6.04 -42.90
CA THR A 195 -0.33 -5.85 -41.70
C THR A 195 0.50 -5.00 -40.77
N HIS A 196 0.35 -3.68 -40.87
CA HIS A 196 0.75 -2.76 -39.83
C HIS A 196 -0.22 -3.12 -38.70
N SER A 197 0.19 -4.04 -37.84
CA SER A 197 -0.46 -4.26 -36.56
C SER A 197 -0.48 -2.88 -35.90
N PHE A 198 -1.63 -2.22 -35.94
CA PHE A 198 -1.83 -0.98 -35.20
C PHE A 198 -1.59 -1.35 -33.73
N MET A 199 -0.39 -1.08 -33.24
CA MET A 199 -0.10 -1.18 -31.82
C MET A 199 -1.03 -0.16 -31.17
N ASN A 200 -1.95 -0.60 -30.30
CA ASN A 200 -2.84 0.30 -29.57
C ASN A 200 -2.03 1.10 -28.55
N LEU A 201 -1.20 2.02 -29.03
CA LEU A 201 -0.29 2.83 -28.24
C LEU A 201 -1.08 3.65 -27.21
N LYS A 202 -0.64 3.61 -25.96
CA LYS A 202 -1.25 4.34 -24.83
C LYS A 202 -0.17 5.15 -24.15
N ASN A 203 -0.47 6.40 -23.84
CA ASN A 203 0.46 7.28 -23.15
C ASN A 203 0.84 6.69 -21.79
N ALA A 204 2.11 6.83 -21.42
CA ALA A 204 2.54 6.65 -20.04
C ALA A 204 1.74 7.60 -19.14
N ARG A 205 1.13 7.05 -18.09
CA ARG A 205 0.38 7.78 -17.09
C ARG A 205 0.64 7.17 -15.72
N ILE A 206 1.14 7.96 -14.79
CA ILE A 206 1.33 7.57 -13.40
C ILE A 206 -0.05 7.50 -12.73
N THR A 207 -0.35 6.35 -12.13
CA THR A 207 -1.60 6.08 -11.44
C THR A 207 -1.43 6.10 -9.92
N LEU A 208 -0.26 5.73 -9.40
CA LEU A 208 0.03 5.71 -7.97
C LEU A 208 1.36 6.35 -7.64
N HIS A 209 1.33 7.33 -6.73
CA HIS A 209 2.48 7.90 -6.03
C HIS A 209 1.99 8.49 -4.70
N TYR A 210 2.89 8.74 -3.76
CA TYR A 210 2.56 9.51 -2.56
C TYR A 210 2.76 10.98 -2.83
N LYS A 211 1.86 11.84 -2.36
CA LYS A 211 2.12 13.29 -2.38
C LYS A 211 3.12 13.68 -1.30
N THR A 212 2.87 13.18 -0.09
CA THR A 212 3.72 13.39 1.07
C THR A 212 3.82 12.09 1.85
N LEU A 213 4.99 11.80 2.42
CA LEU A 213 5.21 10.65 3.28
C LEU A 213 5.89 11.07 4.58
N PHE A 214 5.29 10.68 5.71
CA PHE A 214 5.85 10.86 7.05
C PHE A 214 6.27 9.51 7.61
N GLU A 215 7.58 9.30 7.80
CA GLU A 215 8.07 8.01 8.27
C GLU A 215 9.23 8.16 9.26
N ASN A 216 9.38 7.19 10.16
CA ASN A 216 10.35 7.27 11.25
C ASN A 216 11.79 7.19 10.75
N MET A 217 12.70 7.94 11.38
CA MET A 217 14.12 7.76 11.14
C MET A 217 14.56 6.31 11.41
N GLY A 218 15.46 5.79 10.58
CA GLY A 218 15.97 4.43 10.66
C GLY A 218 15.04 3.36 10.09
N SER A 219 13.81 3.70 9.72
CA SER A 219 12.89 2.77 9.05
C SER A 219 13.30 2.48 7.60
N THR A 220 12.67 1.46 7.01
CA THR A 220 12.73 1.22 5.56
C THR A 220 11.48 1.79 4.90
N VAL A 221 11.67 2.76 4.02
CA VAL A 221 10.64 3.44 3.26
C VAL A 221 10.50 2.78 1.88
N VAL A 222 9.25 2.67 1.40
CA VAL A 222 8.94 2.25 0.02
C VAL A 222 8.06 3.31 -0.62
N LEU A 223 8.57 4.00 -1.63
CA LEU A 223 7.81 4.95 -2.44
C LEU A 223 7.26 4.20 -3.67
N PRO A 224 5.93 4.08 -3.83
CA PRO A 224 5.37 3.49 -5.02
C PRO A 224 5.43 4.49 -6.17
N CYS A 225 5.75 3.99 -7.35
CA CYS A 225 5.40 4.65 -8.59
C CYS A 225 4.85 3.62 -9.55
N LYS A 226 3.53 3.66 -9.77
CA LYS A 226 2.87 2.80 -10.76
C LYS A 226 2.44 3.64 -11.93
N ALA A 227 2.74 3.17 -13.13
CA ALA A 227 2.31 3.80 -14.36
C ALA A 227 1.69 2.77 -15.31
N VAL A 228 0.76 3.24 -16.13
CA VAL A 228 0.12 2.49 -17.21
C VAL A 228 0.52 3.11 -18.54
N GLY A 229 0.63 2.31 -19.59
CA GLY A 229 1.00 2.78 -20.92
C GLY A 229 1.30 1.60 -21.86
N ARG A 230 1.27 1.87 -23.17
CA ARG A 230 1.66 0.88 -24.19
C ARG A 230 2.61 1.51 -25.20
N PRO A 231 3.85 1.02 -25.36
CA PRO A 231 4.56 0.03 -24.53
C PRO A 231 4.60 0.32 -23.02
N VAL A 232 4.96 -0.68 -22.21
CA VAL A 232 5.05 -0.55 -20.74
C VAL A 232 6.03 0.58 -20.38
N PRO A 233 5.64 1.57 -19.57
CA PRO A 233 6.52 2.66 -19.19
C PRO A 233 7.71 2.17 -18.36
N GLU A 234 8.90 2.66 -18.68
CA GLU A 234 10.08 2.56 -17.83
C GLU A 234 10.00 3.59 -16.70
N ILE A 235 10.25 3.14 -15.47
CA ILE A 235 10.20 3.98 -14.28
C ILE A 235 11.61 4.35 -13.84
N THR A 236 11.84 5.66 -13.65
CA THR A 236 13.07 6.21 -13.09
C THR A 236 12.74 7.17 -11.96
N TRP A 237 13.59 7.23 -10.93
CA TRP A 237 13.43 8.14 -9.80
C TRP A 237 14.53 9.19 -9.84
N LEU A 238 14.16 10.44 -9.60
CA LEU A 238 15.06 11.58 -9.50
C LEU A 238 15.01 12.16 -8.08
N ASN A 239 16.14 12.63 -7.57
CA ASN A 239 16.17 13.42 -6.35
C ASN A 239 15.82 14.89 -6.64
N GLU A 240 15.80 15.72 -5.61
CA GLU A 240 15.51 17.16 -5.72
C GLU A 240 16.45 17.91 -6.68
N ASP A 241 17.68 17.42 -6.85
CA ASP A 241 18.67 17.97 -7.79
C ASP A 241 18.49 17.46 -9.24
N GLY A 242 17.53 16.56 -9.49
CA GLY A 242 17.30 15.93 -10.79
C GLY A 242 18.23 14.75 -11.12
N ASN A 243 19.02 14.28 -10.16
CA ASN A 243 19.92 13.13 -10.32
C ASN A 243 19.16 11.81 -10.17
N VAL A 244 19.52 10.80 -10.98
CA VAL A 244 18.91 9.47 -10.92
C VAL A 244 19.25 8.78 -9.60
N VAL A 245 18.20 8.45 -8.84
CA VAL A 245 18.27 7.78 -7.55
C VAL A 245 18.44 6.27 -7.75
N GLY A 246 19.33 5.66 -6.96
CA GLY A 246 19.59 4.21 -6.99
C GLY A 246 20.60 3.76 -8.06
N SER A 247 21.25 4.69 -8.76
CA SER A 247 22.45 4.41 -9.56
C SER A 247 23.67 4.41 -8.65
N LEU A 248 24.31 3.26 -8.39
CA LEU A 248 25.64 2.96 -7.80
C LEU A 248 26.24 3.84 -6.66
N GLN A 249 25.60 4.92 -6.24
CA GLN A 249 26.11 5.98 -5.37
C GLN A 249 25.74 5.76 -3.91
N ASP A 250 24.52 5.25 -3.65
CA ASP A 250 24.07 4.86 -2.31
C ASP A 250 23.38 3.49 -2.36
N PRO A 251 23.96 2.42 -1.76
CA PRO A 251 23.36 1.10 -1.74
C PRO A 251 22.08 1.02 -0.90
N ARG A 252 21.78 2.04 -0.08
CA ARG A 252 20.53 2.11 0.70
C ARG A 252 19.31 2.43 -0.16
N LEU A 253 19.52 3.10 -1.29
CA LEU A 253 18.46 3.54 -2.20
C LEU A 253 18.44 2.62 -3.41
N ARG A 254 17.30 1.94 -3.64
CA ARG A 254 17.18 0.97 -4.73
C ARG A 254 15.81 1.04 -5.38
N THR A 255 15.80 1.20 -6.69
CA THR A 255 14.59 1.08 -7.51
C THR A 255 14.35 -0.39 -7.84
N LEU A 256 13.15 -0.90 -7.55
CA LEU A 256 12.72 -2.24 -7.91
C LEU A 256 12.26 -2.29 -9.38
N PRO A 257 12.29 -3.48 -10.03
CA PRO A 257 11.68 -3.67 -11.35
C PRO A 257 10.18 -3.34 -11.40
N THR A 258 9.53 -3.34 -10.24
CA THR A 258 8.12 -2.97 -10.06
C THR A 258 7.89 -1.44 -10.05
N GLY A 259 8.94 -0.63 -10.17
CA GLY A 259 8.91 0.84 -10.17
C GLY A 259 9.01 1.49 -8.79
N GLU A 260 9.03 0.71 -7.71
CA GLU A 260 9.11 1.22 -6.33
C GLU A 260 10.54 1.64 -5.96
N LEU A 261 10.70 2.79 -5.31
CA LEU A 261 11.96 3.20 -4.70
C LEU A 261 11.99 2.77 -3.23
N ILE A 262 12.98 1.95 -2.86
CA ILE A 262 13.25 1.56 -1.49
C ILE A 262 14.35 2.45 -0.93
N ILE A 263 14.12 3.03 0.26
CA ILE A 263 15.14 3.75 1.04
C ILE A 263 15.29 3.03 2.37
N THR A 264 16.45 2.40 2.59
CA THR A 264 16.74 1.70 3.87
C THR A 264 17.41 2.63 4.86
N GLY A 265 16.93 2.61 6.11
CA GLY A 265 17.50 3.41 7.20
C GLY A 265 17.33 4.90 6.98
N LEU A 266 16.09 5.38 6.88
CA LEU A 266 15.74 6.78 6.58
C LEU A 266 16.47 7.78 7.49
N ARG A 267 17.11 8.80 6.89
CA ARG A 267 17.88 9.84 7.58
C ARG A 267 17.29 11.22 7.35
N TRP A 268 17.66 12.19 8.19
CA TRP A 268 17.35 13.60 7.97
C TRP A 268 17.86 14.13 6.63
N THR A 269 18.99 13.64 6.16
CA THR A 269 19.57 14.02 4.86
C THR A 269 18.82 13.45 3.66
N ASP A 270 17.93 12.46 3.89
CA ASP A 270 17.06 11.90 2.85
C ASP A 270 15.73 12.66 2.76
N MET A 271 15.54 13.73 3.55
CA MET A 271 14.38 14.63 3.45
C MET A 271 14.46 15.44 2.16
N GLY A 272 13.36 15.49 1.42
CA GLY A 272 13.29 16.25 0.17
C GLY A 272 12.22 15.72 -0.77
N THR A 273 12.18 16.31 -1.97
CA THR A 273 11.29 15.88 -3.04
C THR A 273 11.95 14.82 -3.91
N TYR A 274 11.23 13.72 -4.13
CA TYR A 274 11.62 12.65 -5.05
C TYR A 274 10.63 12.62 -6.21
N THR A 275 11.14 12.67 -7.43
CA THR A 275 10.32 12.71 -8.64
C THR A 275 10.35 11.36 -9.32
N CYS A 276 9.20 10.71 -9.43
CA CYS A 276 9.05 9.56 -10.31
C CYS A 276 8.80 10.03 -11.74
N VAL A 277 9.54 9.45 -12.68
CA VAL A 277 9.38 9.66 -14.11
C VAL A 277 8.99 8.34 -14.76
N ALA A 278 7.81 8.31 -15.38
CA ALA A 278 7.32 7.21 -16.19
C ALA A 278 7.45 7.55 -17.67
N LYS A 279 8.32 6.83 -18.39
CA LYS A 279 8.61 7.09 -19.80
C LYS A 279 8.25 5.91 -20.68
N ASN A 280 7.49 6.18 -21.73
CA ASN A 280 7.22 5.24 -22.81
C ASN A 280 7.71 5.85 -24.14
N ALA A 281 7.76 5.05 -25.21
CA ALA A 281 8.20 5.46 -26.55
C ALA A 281 7.43 6.67 -27.14
N ILE A 282 6.23 6.96 -26.62
CA ILE A 282 5.36 8.04 -27.13
C ILE A 282 5.13 9.19 -26.15
N SER A 283 5.39 9.01 -24.86
CA SER A 283 5.11 10.04 -23.85
C SER A 283 5.95 9.85 -22.58
N LYS A 284 5.99 10.92 -21.77
CA LYS A 284 6.61 10.98 -20.46
C LYS A 284 5.60 11.59 -19.49
N ASP A 285 5.48 11.01 -18.30
CA ASP A 285 4.67 11.53 -17.20
C ASP A 285 5.51 11.57 -15.92
N GLU A 286 5.22 12.51 -15.03
CA GLU A 286 6.02 12.79 -13.83
C GLU A 286 5.14 13.03 -12.60
N ALA A 287 5.63 12.58 -11.44
CA ALA A 287 4.95 12.79 -10.17
C ALA A 287 5.94 12.99 -9.04
N GLU A 288 5.64 13.93 -8.14
CA GLU A 288 6.50 14.30 -7.02
C GLU A 288 5.99 13.70 -5.70
N THR A 289 6.94 13.25 -4.88
CA THR A 289 6.70 12.76 -3.52
C THR A 289 7.62 13.50 -2.55
N PHE A 290 7.05 14.21 -1.59
CA PHE A 290 7.83 14.83 -0.51
C PHE A 290 8.00 13.86 0.67
N ILE A 291 9.24 13.59 1.08
CA ILE A 291 9.54 12.73 2.23
C ILE A 291 9.92 13.59 3.43
N TYR A 292 9.29 13.31 4.57
CA TYR A 292 9.60 13.95 5.84
C TYR A 292 9.94 12.92 6.92
N PRO A 293 11.22 12.77 7.31
CA PRO A 293 11.64 11.93 8.42
C PRO A 293 11.13 12.48 9.76
N VAL A 294 10.43 11.65 10.53
CA VAL A 294 10.02 11.98 11.91
C VAL A 294 10.92 11.29 12.92
N ARG A 295 11.19 11.96 14.05
CA ARG A 295 11.91 11.33 15.15
C ARG A 295 11.07 10.18 15.72
N PRO A 296 11.66 9.00 15.97
CA PRO A 296 10.99 7.96 16.73
C PRO A 296 10.66 8.51 18.12
N ASN A 297 9.38 8.42 18.52
CA ASN A 297 8.98 8.64 19.92
C ASN A 297 9.50 7.51 20.81
#